data_AF-A0A813GD33-F1
#
_entry.id   AF-A0A813GD33-F1
#
_cell.length_a   1.000
_cell.length_b   1.000
_cell.length_c   1.000
_cell.angle_alpha   90.00
_cell.angle_beta   90.00
_cell.angle_gamma   90.00
#
_symmetry.space_group_name_H-M   'P 1'
#
loop_
_entity.id
_entity.type
_entity.pdbx_description
1 polymer ?
#
loop_
_entity_poly.entity_id
_entity_poly.type
_entity_poly.pdbx_seq_one_letter_code
_entity_poly.pdbx_strand_id
1 'polypeptide(L)'
;MKVGVSLKGSYLDQSFPAAEEKYIEVGLKSHPKKRVSGELNGVGLGCEFRGSIRLVGSESLRRIGLSQVSCQIARCSTVTGRFLRKVGSSWNYCSLYLRKLMALQGAVYKALPDVAEDLHPMLLSARCKDELLLFSVLSPMMVTNVRAQYTEDLILSDASESGWGVTQVFLSRCAQRTLAAPRV
;
A
#
# COMPACT_ATOMS: atom_id res chain seq x y z
N MET A 1 -26.17 -2.73 5.12
CA MET A 1 -26.62 -1.38 5.52
C MET A 1 -25.58 -0.38 4.99
N LYS A 2 -25.89 0.34 3.90
CA LYS A 2 -25.00 1.36 3.32
C LYS A 2 -25.17 2.65 4.11
N VAL A 3 -24.29 2.90 5.06
CA VAL A 3 -24.24 4.18 5.77
C VAL A 3 -23.29 5.08 4.97
N GLY A 4 -23.78 5.63 3.85
CA GLY A 4 -23.06 6.65 3.10
C GLY A 4 -23.28 8.01 3.75
N VAL A 5 -22.22 8.65 4.22
CA VAL A 5 -22.28 10.06 4.65
C VAL A 5 -22.15 10.90 3.40
N SER A 6 -23.28 11.18 2.73
CA SER A 6 -23.32 12.17 1.65
C SER A 6 -23.24 13.55 2.29
N LEU A 7 -22.10 14.21 2.16
CA LEU A 7 -21.94 15.62 2.49
C LEU A 7 -22.58 16.47 1.38
N LYS A 8 -23.92 16.43 1.31
CA LYS A 8 -24.70 17.19 0.33
C LYS A 8 -24.22 18.63 0.26
N GLY A 9 -23.76 19.05 -0.92
CA GLY A 9 -23.29 20.41 -1.19
C GLY A 9 -21.77 20.60 -1.11
N SER A 10 -21.01 19.52 -0.94
CA SER A 10 -19.54 19.60 -1.00
C SER A 10 -19.03 19.89 -2.43
N TYR A 11 -17.82 20.43 -2.54
CA TYR A 11 -17.12 20.59 -3.83
C TYR A 11 -17.09 19.29 -4.64
N LEU A 12 -16.97 18.14 -3.95
CA LEU A 12 -16.96 16.82 -4.59
C LEU A 12 -18.30 16.52 -5.27
N ASP A 13 -19.43 16.84 -4.63
CA ASP A 13 -20.76 16.62 -5.21
C ASP A 13 -20.99 17.44 -6.49
N GLN A 14 -20.36 18.61 -6.59
CA GLN A 14 -20.43 19.49 -7.77
C GLN A 14 -19.45 19.04 -8.88
N SER A 15 -18.30 18.49 -8.50
CA SER A 15 -17.25 18.09 -9.45
C SER A 15 -17.64 16.88 -10.31
N PHE A 16 -18.38 15.91 -9.77
CA PHE A 16 -18.77 14.71 -10.52
C PHE A 16 -19.72 15.01 -11.70
N PRO A 17 -20.81 15.80 -11.52
CA PRO A 17 -21.65 16.25 -12.63
C PRO A 17 -20.88 17.08 -13.68
N ALA A 18 -20.06 18.04 -13.24
CA ALA A 18 -19.30 18.89 -14.17
C ALA A 18 -18.29 18.08 -15.01
N ALA A 19 -17.64 17.08 -14.42
CA ALA A 19 -16.76 16.16 -15.14
C ALA A 19 -17.54 15.31 -16.17
N GLU A 20 -18.76 14.89 -15.82
CA GLU A 20 -19.62 14.11 -16.71
C GLU A 20 -20.10 14.91 -17.92
N GLU A 21 -20.49 16.17 -17.73
CA GLU A 21 -20.81 17.09 -18.83
C GLU A 21 -19.64 17.24 -19.79
N LYS A 22 -18.43 17.43 -19.26
CA LYS A 22 -17.21 17.53 -20.07
C LYS A 22 -16.88 16.23 -20.80
N TYR A 23 -17.09 15.07 -20.18
CA TYR A 23 -16.92 13.79 -20.87
C TYR A 23 -17.87 13.64 -22.05
N ILE A 24 -19.13 14.03 -21.90
CA ILE A 24 -20.11 14.00 -22.99
C ILE A 24 -19.70 14.97 -24.11
N GLU A 25 -19.26 16.18 -23.77
CA GLU A 25 -18.80 17.20 -24.74
C GLU A 25 -17.67 16.69 -25.64
N VAL A 26 -16.70 15.97 -25.07
CA VAL A 26 -15.58 15.39 -25.84
C VAL A 26 -15.89 14.03 -26.46
N GLY A 27 -17.13 13.56 -26.39
CA GLY A 27 -17.58 12.29 -26.98
C GLY A 27 -17.20 11.02 -26.19
N LEU A 28 -16.79 11.15 -24.92
CA LEU A 28 -16.54 10.01 -24.03
C LEU A 28 -17.87 9.44 -23.49
N LYS A 29 -18.02 8.11 -23.55
CA LYS A 29 -19.20 7.42 -23.04
C LYS A 29 -19.14 7.27 -21.52
N SER A 30 -20.02 7.96 -20.81
CA SER A 30 -20.29 7.70 -19.38
C SER A 30 -21.19 6.46 -19.23
N HIS A 31 -20.79 5.53 -18.34
CA HIS A 31 -21.62 4.36 -17.99
C HIS A 31 -22.24 4.56 -16.60
N PRO A 32 -23.56 4.77 -16.48
CA PRO A 32 -24.20 5.14 -15.21
C PRO A 32 -24.05 4.07 -14.12
N LYS A 33 -23.95 2.79 -14.50
CA LYS A 33 -23.76 1.67 -13.54
C LYS A 33 -22.36 1.61 -12.92
N LYS A 34 -21.36 2.24 -13.53
CA LYS A 34 -20.00 2.30 -12.98
C LYS A 34 -19.80 3.49 -12.04
N ARG A 35 -20.80 4.37 -11.92
CA ARG A 35 -20.75 5.54 -11.05
C ARG A 35 -21.07 5.13 -9.62
N VAL A 36 -20.08 5.32 -8.76
CA VAL A 36 -20.21 5.11 -7.32
C VAL A 36 -19.69 6.37 -6.64
N SER A 37 -20.56 7.05 -5.88
CA SER A 37 -20.21 8.26 -5.12
C SER A 37 -20.83 8.18 -3.73
N GLY A 38 -20.20 8.85 -2.76
CA GLY A 38 -20.67 8.89 -1.37
C GLY A 38 -20.62 7.55 -0.63
N GLU A 39 -19.96 6.54 -1.18
CA GLU A 39 -19.78 5.26 -0.48
C GLU A 39 -18.76 5.41 0.65
N LEU A 40 -19.11 4.88 1.82
CA LEU A 40 -18.23 4.92 2.99
C LEU A 40 -17.12 3.88 2.89
N ASN A 41 -17.36 2.77 2.19
CA ASN A 41 -16.38 1.70 1.99
C ASN A 41 -16.39 1.28 0.52
N GLY A 42 -15.25 0.87 0.01
CA GLY A 42 -15.14 0.39 -1.36
C GLY A 42 -13.72 0.10 -1.76
N VAL A 43 -13.58 -0.40 -2.99
CA VAL A 43 -12.30 -0.69 -3.63
C VAL A 43 -12.22 0.08 -4.93
N GLY A 44 -11.19 0.91 -5.08
CA GLY A 44 -10.92 1.66 -6.30
C GLY A 44 -9.45 1.51 -6.69
N LEU A 45 -9.16 1.10 -7.92
CA LEU A 45 -7.78 0.90 -8.41
C LEU A 45 -6.94 -0.05 -7.52
N GLY A 46 -7.58 -1.03 -6.89
CA GLY A 46 -6.96 -1.98 -5.93
C GLY A 46 -6.77 -1.44 -4.51
N CYS A 47 -7.10 -0.16 -4.29
CA CYS A 47 -7.08 0.52 -3.01
C CYS A 47 -8.42 0.30 -2.30
N GLU A 48 -8.39 -0.35 -1.14
CA GLU A 48 -9.54 -0.50 -0.26
C GLU A 48 -9.59 0.66 0.72
N PHE A 49 -10.70 1.40 0.71
CA PHE A 49 -10.99 2.40 1.71
C PHE A 49 -12.10 1.89 2.63
N ARG A 50 -11.87 2.03 3.93
CA ARG A 50 -12.83 1.66 4.98
C ARG A 50 -13.13 2.88 5.83
N GLY A 51 -14.04 3.74 5.35
CA GLY A 51 -14.35 5.04 5.94
C GLY A 51 -14.93 4.97 7.35
N SER A 52 -15.61 3.86 7.71
CA SER A 52 -16.13 3.67 9.08
C SER A 52 -15.03 3.63 10.12
N ILE A 53 -13.91 2.97 9.80
CA ILE A 53 -12.73 2.83 10.67
C ILE A 53 -11.56 3.71 10.23
N ARG A 54 -11.74 4.52 9.19
CA ARG A 54 -10.78 5.51 8.67
C ARG A 54 -9.45 4.90 8.22
N LEU A 55 -9.52 3.70 7.66
CA LEU A 55 -8.35 3.00 7.12
C LEU A 55 -8.36 3.01 5.59
N VAL A 56 -7.17 3.11 5.01
CA VAL A 56 -6.93 2.96 3.58
C VAL A 56 -5.76 1.99 3.39
N GLY A 57 -5.91 1.01 2.51
CA GLY A 57 -4.89 0.00 2.28
C GLY A 57 -5.04 -0.68 0.93
N SER A 58 -4.21 -1.68 0.68
CA SER A 58 -4.50 -2.64 -0.40
C SER A 58 -5.76 -3.44 -0.06
N GLU A 59 -6.38 -4.04 -1.07
CA GLU A 59 -7.53 -4.92 -0.85
C GLU A 59 -7.22 -6.09 0.11
N SER A 60 -8.07 -6.27 1.12
CA SER A 60 -7.96 -7.36 2.11
C SER A 60 -7.91 -8.75 1.48
N LEU A 61 -8.75 -9.05 0.49
CA LEU A 61 -8.73 -10.32 -0.24
C LEU A 61 -7.39 -10.57 -0.94
N ARG A 62 -6.82 -9.53 -1.56
CA ARG A 62 -5.49 -9.61 -2.18
C ARG A 62 -4.43 -9.93 -1.13
N ARG A 63 -4.44 -9.26 0.03
CA ARG A 63 -3.46 -9.51 1.10
C ARG A 63 -3.54 -10.93 1.65
N ILE A 64 -4.75 -11.44 1.88
CA ILE A 64 -4.97 -12.81 2.35
C ILE A 64 -4.48 -13.81 1.31
N GLY A 65 -4.84 -13.63 0.04
CA GLY A 65 -4.39 -14.49 -1.05
C GLY A 65 -2.87 -14.50 -1.21
N LEU A 66 -2.24 -13.32 -1.15
CA LEU A 66 -0.77 -13.22 -1.20
C LEU A 66 -0.08 -13.86 0.00
N SER A 67 -0.69 -13.75 1.19
CA SER A 67 -0.19 -14.42 2.40
C SER A 67 -0.20 -15.93 2.23
N GLN A 68 -1.32 -16.48 1.74
CA GLN A 68 -1.43 -17.92 1.46
C GLN A 68 -0.40 -18.37 0.43
N VAL A 69 -0.28 -17.66 -0.69
CA VAL A 69 0.71 -17.97 -1.74
C VAL A 69 2.14 -17.92 -1.17
N SER A 70 2.46 -16.91 -0.37
CA SER A 70 3.79 -16.73 0.22
C SER A 70 4.12 -17.86 1.21
N CYS A 71 3.16 -18.27 2.04
CA CYS A 71 3.31 -19.46 2.90
C CYS A 71 3.55 -20.74 2.09
N GLN A 72 2.87 -20.93 0.95
CA GLN A 72 3.08 -22.09 0.10
C GLN A 72 4.46 -22.06 -0.58
N ILE A 73 4.90 -20.90 -1.07
CA ILE A 73 6.25 -20.74 -1.62
C ILE A 73 7.31 -21.08 -0.57
N ALA A 74 7.15 -20.57 0.66
CA ALA A 74 8.07 -20.86 1.76
C ALA A 74 8.12 -22.37 2.10
N ARG A 75 6.99 -23.08 2.00
CA ARG A 75 6.93 -24.54 2.19
C ARG A 75 7.60 -25.31 1.05
N CYS A 76 7.30 -24.97 -0.20
CA CYS A 76 7.84 -25.69 -1.36
C CYS A 76 9.34 -25.41 -1.60
N SER A 77 9.84 -24.25 -1.16
CA SER A 77 11.24 -23.79 -1.31
C SER A 77 11.76 -23.64 -2.75
N THR A 78 11.03 -24.09 -3.76
CA THR A 78 11.38 -23.95 -5.18
C THR A 78 10.33 -23.11 -5.91
N VAL A 79 10.78 -22.16 -6.72
CA VAL A 79 9.91 -21.24 -7.46
C VAL A 79 10.56 -20.81 -8.77
N THR A 80 9.81 -20.30 -9.75
CA THR A 80 10.41 -19.65 -10.92
C THR A 80 10.62 -18.16 -10.68
N GLY A 81 11.64 -17.56 -11.29
CA GLY A 81 11.90 -16.11 -11.19
C GLY A 81 10.68 -15.27 -11.58
N ARG A 82 9.96 -15.68 -12.63
CA ARG A 82 8.72 -15.03 -13.10
C ARG A 82 7.63 -15.01 -12.04
N PHE A 83 7.46 -16.12 -11.31
CA PHE A 83 6.44 -16.20 -10.26
C PHE A 83 6.86 -15.37 -9.04
N LEU A 84 8.12 -15.48 -8.62
CA LEU A 84 8.65 -14.69 -7.51
C LEU A 84 8.55 -13.18 -7.79
N ARG A 85 8.83 -12.73 -9.02
CA ARG A 85 8.71 -11.33 -9.44
C ARG A 85 7.27 -10.81 -9.39
N LYS A 86 6.30 -11.65 -9.76
CA LYS A 86 4.87 -11.32 -9.63
C LYS A 86 4.46 -11.18 -8.16
N VAL A 87 4.88 -12.11 -7.31
CA VAL A 87 4.60 -12.07 -5.87
C VAL A 87 5.27 -10.86 -5.22
N GLY A 88 6.55 -10.61 -5.51
CA GLY A 88 7.31 -9.46 -5.03
C GLY A 88 6.68 -8.13 -5.43
N SER A 89 6.29 -7.97 -6.71
CA SER A 89 5.57 -6.78 -7.18
C SER A 89 4.21 -6.59 -6.51
N SER A 90 3.50 -7.69 -6.24
CA SER A 90 2.20 -7.65 -5.55
C SER A 90 2.34 -7.23 -4.08
N TRP A 91 3.40 -7.69 -3.40
CA TRP A 91 3.75 -7.23 -2.06
C TRP A 91 4.25 -5.79 -2.04
N ASN A 92 4.98 -5.36 -3.07
CA ASN A 92 5.42 -3.99 -3.21
C ASN A 92 4.21 -3.05 -3.25
N TYR A 93 3.20 -3.38 -4.08
CA TYR A 93 1.94 -2.66 -4.11
C TYR A 93 1.25 -2.57 -2.73
N CYS A 94 1.18 -3.70 -2.00
CA CYS A 94 0.57 -3.70 -0.67
C CYS A 94 1.38 -2.87 0.35
N SER A 95 2.71 -2.88 0.24
CA SER A 95 3.62 -2.16 1.12
C SER A 95 3.60 -0.65 0.89
N LEU A 96 3.11 -0.15 -0.25
CA LEU A 96 2.94 1.29 -0.47
C LEU A 96 2.03 1.96 0.58
N TYR A 97 1.08 1.20 1.14
CA TYR A 97 0.17 1.65 2.19
C TYR A 97 0.79 1.63 3.58
N LEU A 98 1.98 1.05 3.75
CA LEU A 98 2.79 1.17 4.95
C LEU A 98 4.27 1.00 4.57
N ARG A 99 4.86 2.06 3.98
CA ARG A 99 6.18 2.00 3.30
C ARG A 99 7.31 1.39 4.11
N LYS A 100 7.24 1.44 5.44
CA LYS A 100 8.21 0.80 6.35
C LYS A 100 8.38 -0.70 6.06
N LEU A 101 7.33 -1.37 5.59
CA LEU A 101 7.36 -2.79 5.25
C LEU A 101 8.11 -3.10 3.94
N MET A 102 8.43 -2.11 3.11
CA MET A 102 9.26 -2.31 1.92
C MET A 102 10.68 -2.78 2.28
N ALA A 103 11.16 -2.45 3.49
CA ALA A 103 12.46 -2.91 3.98
C ALA A 103 12.58 -4.44 4.08
N LEU A 104 11.45 -5.15 4.07
CA LEU A 104 11.42 -6.61 4.14
C LEU A 104 11.69 -7.32 2.80
N GLN A 105 11.77 -6.62 1.66
CA GLN A 105 11.95 -7.29 0.35
C GLN A 105 13.42 -7.52 -0.04
N GLY A 106 14.37 -7.32 0.88
CA GLY A 106 15.80 -7.32 0.56
C GLY A 106 16.29 -8.64 -0.05
N ALA A 107 16.05 -9.77 0.60
CA ALA A 107 16.42 -11.08 0.10
C ALA A 107 15.52 -11.54 -1.05
N VAL A 108 14.24 -11.19 -1.06
CA VAL A 108 13.33 -11.47 -2.19
C VAL A 108 13.87 -10.85 -3.48
N TYR A 109 14.29 -9.58 -3.46
CA TYR A 109 14.86 -8.92 -4.64
C TYR A 109 16.22 -9.51 -5.04
N LYS A 110 17.09 -9.82 -4.06
CA LYS A 110 18.39 -10.46 -4.33
C LYS A 110 18.27 -11.87 -4.89
N ALA A 111 17.17 -12.56 -4.61
CA ALA A 111 16.92 -13.90 -5.11
C ALA A 111 16.41 -13.92 -6.56
N LEU A 112 15.96 -12.78 -7.12
CA LEU A 112 15.46 -12.75 -8.49
C LEU A 112 16.59 -13.02 -9.49
N PRO A 113 16.41 -13.95 -10.43
CA PRO A 113 17.39 -14.22 -11.46
C PRO A 113 17.30 -13.15 -12.56
N ASP A 114 18.21 -13.25 -13.52
CA ASP A 114 18.10 -12.52 -14.78
C ASP A 114 16.81 -12.89 -15.51
N VAL A 115 16.25 -11.93 -16.26
CA VAL A 115 14.96 -12.09 -16.95
C VAL A 115 15.00 -13.23 -17.97
N ALA A 116 16.18 -13.55 -18.52
CA ALA A 116 16.36 -14.69 -19.42
C ALA A 116 16.11 -16.05 -18.71
N GLU A 117 16.27 -16.10 -17.39
CA GLU A 117 16.17 -17.33 -16.59
C GLU A 117 14.84 -17.43 -15.81
N ASP A 118 13.92 -16.47 -15.99
CA ASP A 118 12.69 -16.32 -15.21
C ASP A 118 11.77 -17.56 -15.24
N LEU A 119 11.90 -18.45 -16.23
CA LEU A 119 11.11 -19.67 -16.36
C LEU A 119 11.76 -20.89 -15.69
N HIS A 120 13.04 -20.82 -15.34
CA HIS A 120 13.74 -21.93 -14.69
C HIS A 120 13.39 -21.98 -13.19
N PRO A 121 13.13 -23.17 -12.64
CA PRO A 121 12.98 -23.33 -11.20
C PRO A 121 14.28 -23.01 -10.46
N MET A 122 14.17 -22.25 -9.38
CA MET A 122 15.27 -21.85 -8.49
C MET A 122 14.90 -22.14 -7.04
N LEU A 123 15.91 -22.49 -6.24
CA LEU A 123 15.78 -22.69 -4.81
C LEU A 123 15.83 -21.35 -4.07
N LEU A 124 14.95 -21.18 -3.08
CA LEU A 124 14.94 -20.01 -2.22
C LEU A 124 15.85 -20.19 -1.01
N SER A 125 16.63 -19.16 -0.73
CA SER A 125 17.38 -19.07 0.53
C SER A 125 16.43 -19.03 1.73
N ALA A 126 16.90 -19.47 2.89
CA ALA A 126 16.14 -19.39 4.15
C ALA A 126 15.63 -17.97 4.40
N ARG A 127 16.51 -16.96 4.21
CA ARG A 127 16.17 -15.55 4.39
C ARG A 127 15.03 -15.07 3.47
N CYS A 128 15.00 -15.51 2.21
CA CYS A 128 13.91 -15.17 1.30
C CYS A 128 12.57 -15.77 1.77
N LYS A 129 12.59 -17.01 2.29
CA LYS A 129 11.42 -17.65 2.87
C LYS A 129 10.93 -16.92 4.12
N ASP A 130 11.85 -16.51 5.00
CA ASP A 130 11.52 -15.76 6.21
C ASP A 130 10.87 -14.41 5.88
N GLU A 131 11.39 -13.68 4.89
CA GLU A 131 10.80 -12.43 4.42
C GLU A 131 9.37 -12.63 3.88
N LEU A 132 9.13 -13.68 3.07
CA LEU A 132 7.81 -14.02 2.56
C LEU A 132 6.81 -14.41 3.66
N LEU A 133 7.26 -15.14 4.68
CA LEU A 133 6.44 -15.48 5.85
C LEU A 133 6.13 -14.23 6.69
N LEU A 134 7.11 -13.36 6.88
CA LEU A 134 6.94 -12.12 7.63
C LEU A 134 5.94 -11.19 6.93
N PHE A 135 5.97 -11.11 5.60
CA PHE A 135 4.92 -10.41 4.83
C PHE A 135 3.53 -10.97 5.10
N SER A 136 3.41 -12.30 5.17
CA SER A 136 2.14 -12.97 5.42
C SER A 136 1.58 -12.59 6.79
N VAL A 137 2.43 -12.57 7.82
CA VAL A 137 2.09 -12.20 9.20
C VAL A 137 1.75 -10.72 9.31
N LEU A 138 2.52 -9.84 8.68
CA LEU A 138 2.38 -8.39 8.78
C LEU A 138 1.35 -7.81 7.79
N SER A 139 0.82 -8.63 6.88
CA SER A 139 -0.15 -8.18 5.88
C SER A 139 -1.37 -7.45 6.46
N PRO A 140 -1.95 -7.83 7.62
CA PRO A 140 -3.08 -7.08 8.19
C PRO A 140 -2.72 -5.64 8.57
N MET A 141 -1.44 -5.34 8.81
CA MET A 141 -0.94 -4.02 9.16
C MET A 141 -0.68 -3.13 7.93
N MET A 142 -0.81 -3.64 6.70
CA MET A 142 -0.61 -2.88 5.46
C MET A 142 -1.79 -1.96 5.13
N VAL A 143 -2.13 -1.12 6.11
CA VAL A 143 -3.19 -0.12 6.09
C VAL A 143 -2.67 1.14 6.76
N THR A 144 -3.07 2.29 6.23
CA THR A 144 -2.80 3.62 6.81
C THR A 144 -4.07 4.17 7.42
N ASN A 145 -3.95 4.69 8.65
CA ASN A 145 -4.99 5.53 9.24
C ASN A 145 -4.90 6.93 8.64
N VAL A 146 -5.88 7.30 7.81
CA VAL A 146 -5.89 8.61 7.14
C VAL A 146 -6.20 9.78 8.08
N ARG A 147 -6.61 9.50 9.32
CA ARG A 147 -6.77 10.51 10.38
C ARG A 147 -5.61 10.53 11.38
N ALA A 148 -4.55 9.76 11.14
CA ALA A 148 -3.36 9.85 11.98
C ALA A 148 -2.85 11.30 11.96
N GLN A 149 -2.68 11.87 13.15
CA GLN A 149 -2.08 13.19 13.30
C GLN A 149 -0.56 13.03 13.31
N TYR A 150 0.15 14.04 12.82
CA TYR A 150 1.59 14.14 13.08
C TYR A 150 1.82 14.24 14.58
N THR A 151 2.78 13.47 15.07
CA THR A 151 3.29 13.62 16.44
C THR A 151 3.96 15.00 16.58
N GLU A 152 3.94 15.62 17.76
CA GLU A 152 4.68 16.87 18.04
C GLU A 152 6.17 16.62 18.31
N ASP A 153 6.62 15.39 18.12
CA ASP A 153 7.99 14.96 18.33
C ASP A 153 8.66 14.60 17.01
N LEU A 154 9.76 15.29 16.70
CA LEU A 154 10.69 14.85 15.66
C LEU A 154 11.59 13.76 16.26
N ILE A 155 11.35 12.52 15.86
CA ILE A 155 12.17 11.37 16.24
C ILE A 155 13.17 11.11 15.12
N LEU A 156 14.45 11.14 15.46
CA LEU A 156 15.55 10.83 14.56
C LEU A 156 16.23 9.56 15.08
N SER A 157 16.39 8.58 14.21
CA SER A 157 17.12 7.35 14.52
C SER A 157 18.25 7.17 13.52
N ASP A 158 19.41 6.78 14.01
CA ASP A 158 20.53 6.32 13.19
C ASP A 158 21.01 4.96 13.69
N ALA A 159 21.39 4.10 12.76
CA ALA A 159 21.82 2.74 13.06
C ALA A 159 23.03 2.37 12.19
N SER A 160 24.06 1.85 12.84
CA SER A 160 25.27 1.31 12.22
C SER A 160 25.52 -0.12 12.72
N GLU A 161 26.51 -0.79 12.15
CA GLU A 161 26.93 -2.12 12.63
C GLU A 161 27.43 -2.08 14.09
N SER A 162 27.94 -0.94 14.55
CA SER A 162 28.52 -0.76 15.89
C SER A 162 27.52 -0.32 16.98
N GLY A 163 26.31 0.07 16.59
CA GLY A 163 25.31 0.57 17.55
C GLY A 163 24.17 1.35 16.90
N TRP A 164 23.22 1.76 17.73
CA TRP A 164 22.05 2.52 17.32
C TRP A 164 21.83 3.71 18.28
N GLY A 165 21.33 4.81 17.74
CA GLY A 165 20.99 6.01 18.49
C GLY A 165 19.60 6.50 18.12
N VAL A 166 18.85 6.94 19.13
CA VAL A 166 17.55 7.60 18.94
C VAL A 166 17.58 8.90 19.73
N THR A 167 17.23 10.00 19.06
CA THR A 167 17.00 11.29 19.69
C THR A 167 15.60 11.79 19.38
N GLN A 168 15.05 12.56 20.30
CA GLN A 168 13.72 13.13 20.21
C GLN A 168 13.82 14.63 20.49
N VAL A 169 13.21 15.42 19.61
CA VAL A 169 13.13 16.87 19.76
C VAL A 169 11.68 17.30 19.56
N PHE A 170 11.18 18.15 20.45
CA PHE A 170 9.86 18.76 20.29
C PHE A 170 9.85 19.66 19.06
N LEU A 171 8.88 19.44 18.17
CA LEU A 171 8.67 20.19 16.95
C LEU A 171 7.20 20.58 16.86
N SER A 172 6.91 21.86 17.07
CA SER A 172 5.53 22.37 17.05
C SER A 172 4.83 22.07 15.71
N ARG A 173 3.51 21.90 15.74
CA ARG A 173 2.71 21.64 14.53
C ARG A 173 2.86 22.72 13.46
N CYS A 174 3.11 23.96 13.87
CA CYS A 174 3.34 25.07 12.94
C CYS A 174 4.62 24.82 12.13
N ALA A 175 5.73 24.50 12.80
CA ALA A 175 6.99 24.19 12.14
C ALA A 175 6.90 22.95 11.24
N GLN A 176 6.15 21.92 11.65
CA GLN A 176 5.92 20.72 10.85
C GLN A 176 5.20 21.01 9.54
N ARG A 177 4.19 21.88 9.56
CA ARG A 177 3.46 22.28 8.34
C ARG A 177 4.38 22.99 7.35
N THR A 178 5.28 23.84 7.84
CA THR A 178 6.29 24.50 7.00
C THR A 178 7.26 23.51 6.37
N LEU A 179 7.70 22.50 7.13
CA LEU A 179 8.59 21.45 6.61
C LEU A 179 7.91 20.50 5.62
N ALA A 180 6.61 20.24 5.80
CA ALA A 180 5.80 19.40 4.92
C ALA A 180 5.28 20.13 3.67
N ALA A 181 5.37 21.47 3.64
CA ALA A 181 4.99 22.24 2.47
C ALA A 181 5.91 21.89 1.29
N PRO A 182 5.37 21.66 0.08
CA PRO A 182 6.20 21.47 -1.10
C PRO A 182 7.06 22.72 -1.27
N ARG A 183 8.38 22.54 -1.31
CA ARG A 183 9.30 23.61 -1.70
C ARG A 183 9.04 23.89 -3.18
N VAL A 184 8.45 25.05 -3.46
CA VAL A 184 8.26 25.57 -4.83
C VAL A 184 9.62 25.90 -5.42
#